data_AF-A0A949Q777-F1
#
_entry.id   AF-A0A949Q777-F1
#
_cell.length_a   1.000
_cell.length_b   1.000
_cell.length_c   1.000
_cell.angle_alpha   90.00
_cell.angle_beta   90.00
_cell.angle_gamma   90.00
#
_symmetry.space_group_name_H-M   'P 1'
#
loop_
_entity.id
_entity.type
_entity.pdbx_description
1 polymer ?
#
loop_
_entity_poly.entity_id
_entity_poly.type
_entity_poly.pdbx_seq_one_letter_code
_entity_poly.pdbx_strand_id
1 'polypeptide(L)'
;MKYSSSLAGLTDNLVPFTARRVTSSLIWCAQDVRNTEALRKACSYIINPASSASAKIFLAERYGGSGIQRNGGGARCGFDGNYQVKGIGANPLVGEGTDGRHSNGALGAIHAIYEALWGEVLAQILPYGAVRARAVLLTDVYTDKAFDRSQGKSRRALLVRDPVVRPAHFERAPYFRPQPGYAGQLIHDAQRVRSVIRMLPANLPVPAEGVSTDAQHDPRLACIERLCELARREAWQMAYCRTRFLRLTTSPSNITMDGRLMDFNGLSCLFPGDYPDDFGHRLRLTELIKEPVVLYQGLADLCLYLGKYLFDSEFTLMVRQKIEVTFQKTFHEACYYGYLEQLGIPTELLPEGEIPSALKQLVDGFMSLVNRRGGNLHSPDPDGNGDSPLQKLVSELIHRSQEHTFALDKAPERDVHFNETLRCFIQGIRCLKQVSTKGKGDNSSLLTGIEQHARKRLQPRKWLGKACLSEEIATLLDEHSDNPYYLREAFSDMGTRMQAFSREAFGQVNPVRIAV
;
A
#
# COMPACT_ATOMS: atom_id res chain seq x y z
N MET A 1 3.68 -4.81 28.57
CA MET A 1 2.74 -5.71 27.86
C MET A 1 2.17 -4.97 26.66
N LYS A 2 2.42 -5.42 25.43
CA LYS A 2 1.80 -4.85 24.22
C LYS A 2 0.34 -5.33 24.17
N TYR A 3 -0.60 -4.53 24.69
CA TYR A 3 -2.02 -4.71 24.37
C TYR A 3 -2.22 -4.32 22.91
N SER A 4 -1.88 -5.21 21.98
CA SER A 4 -2.41 -5.14 20.63
C SER A 4 -3.88 -5.53 20.75
N SER A 5 -4.77 -4.56 20.55
CA SER A 5 -6.20 -4.84 20.47
C SER A 5 -6.46 -5.77 19.29
N SER A 6 -7.11 -6.90 19.53
CA SER A 6 -7.55 -7.78 18.45
C SER A 6 -8.86 -7.29 17.86
N LEU A 7 -9.13 -7.61 16.59
CA LEU A 7 -10.42 -7.35 15.94
C LEU A 7 -11.60 -7.92 16.74
N ALA A 8 -11.39 -9.05 17.43
CA ALA A 8 -12.37 -9.68 18.31
C ALA A 8 -12.82 -8.79 19.48
N GLY A 9 -11.98 -7.83 19.91
CA GLY A 9 -12.34 -6.87 20.95
C GLY A 9 -13.36 -5.82 20.51
N LEU A 10 -13.53 -5.58 19.20
CA LEU A 10 -14.47 -4.60 18.66
C LEU A 10 -15.86 -5.23 18.45
N THR A 11 -16.46 -5.79 19.50
CA THR A 11 -17.69 -6.60 19.43
C THR A 11 -18.86 -5.90 18.72
N ASP A 12 -19.05 -4.59 18.97
CA ASP A 12 -20.10 -3.78 18.33
C ASP A 12 -19.89 -3.56 16.83
N ASN A 13 -18.68 -3.85 16.33
CA ASN A 13 -18.37 -3.87 14.90
C ASN A 13 -18.63 -5.24 14.27
N LEU A 14 -18.95 -6.30 15.01
CA LEU A 14 -19.01 -7.66 14.48
C LEU A 14 -20.45 -8.12 14.30
N VAL A 15 -20.82 -8.45 13.06
CA VAL A 15 -22.17 -8.92 12.71
C VAL A 15 -22.13 -10.40 12.34
N PRO A 16 -22.82 -11.29 13.06
CA PRO A 16 -22.79 -12.71 12.76
C PRO A 16 -23.53 -13.03 11.46
N PHE A 17 -23.01 -13.97 10.69
CA PHE A 17 -23.68 -14.59 9.55
C PHE A 17 -23.26 -16.04 9.40
N THR A 18 -24.10 -16.84 8.73
CA THR A 18 -23.83 -18.26 8.51
C THR A 18 -23.19 -18.49 7.16
N ALA A 19 -22.11 -19.28 7.13
CA ALA A 19 -21.52 -19.80 5.90
C ALA A 19 -21.53 -21.34 5.92
N ARG A 20 -21.51 -21.93 4.73
CA ARG A 20 -21.55 -23.38 4.50
C ARG A 20 -20.21 -23.86 3.97
N ARG A 21 -19.78 -25.04 4.42
CA ARG A 21 -18.54 -25.65 3.96
C ARG A 21 -18.59 -25.87 2.45
N VAL A 22 -17.46 -25.63 1.78
CA VAL A 22 -17.27 -25.85 0.34
C VAL A 22 -16.01 -26.68 0.09
N THR A 23 -15.97 -27.42 -1.01
CA THR A 23 -14.74 -28.07 -1.45
C THR A 23 -13.77 -27.00 -1.93
N SER A 24 -12.51 -27.09 -1.52
CA SER A 24 -11.47 -26.23 -2.07
C SER A 24 -10.10 -26.86 -1.97
N SER A 25 -9.21 -26.38 -2.84
CA SER A 25 -7.82 -26.79 -2.95
C SER A 25 -6.92 -25.61 -2.64
N LEU A 26 -5.82 -25.86 -1.93
CA LEU A 26 -4.81 -24.84 -1.66
C LEU A 26 -3.97 -24.62 -2.92
N ILE A 27 -4.01 -23.42 -3.49
CA ILE A 27 -3.25 -23.07 -4.72
C ILE A 27 -2.09 -22.12 -4.44
N TRP A 28 -2.06 -21.48 -3.28
CA TRP A 28 -0.93 -20.68 -2.82
C TRP A 28 -0.93 -20.57 -1.28
N CYS A 29 0.24 -20.56 -0.65
CA CYS A 29 0.38 -20.29 0.78
C CYS A 29 1.67 -19.53 1.09
N ALA A 30 1.60 -18.67 2.10
CA ALA A 30 2.78 -18.06 2.69
C ALA A 30 3.73 -19.12 3.28
N GLN A 31 5.05 -18.91 3.13
CA GLN A 31 6.08 -19.88 3.53
C GLN A 31 6.05 -20.23 5.03
N ASP A 32 5.62 -19.30 5.88
CA ASP A 32 5.55 -19.47 7.34
C ASP A 32 4.26 -20.16 7.82
N VAL A 33 3.38 -20.60 6.92
CA VAL A 33 2.18 -21.37 7.28
C VAL A 33 2.54 -22.84 7.51
N ARG A 34 2.58 -23.25 8.77
CA ARG A 34 2.98 -24.63 9.16
C ARG A 34 1.89 -25.69 8.94
N ASN A 35 0.63 -25.38 9.26
CA ASN A 35 -0.48 -26.34 9.18
C ASN A 35 -1.50 -25.91 8.11
N THR A 36 -1.12 -26.14 6.86
CA THR A 36 -1.91 -25.79 5.68
C THR A 36 -3.27 -26.49 5.64
N GLU A 37 -3.35 -27.74 6.10
CA GLU A 37 -4.60 -28.51 6.11
C GLU A 37 -5.59 -28.01 7.16
N ALA A 38 -5.12 -27.66 8.37
CA ALA A 38 -5.98 -27.05 9.37
C ALA A 38 -6.50 -25.68 8.92
N LEU A 39 -5.63 -24.85 8.32
CA LEU A 39 -6.02 -23.56 7.75
C LEU A 39 -7.10 -23.74 6.67
N ARG A 40 -6.88 -24.66 5.73
CA ARG A 40 -7.85 -24.99 4.68
C ARG A 40 -9.19 -25.38 5.30
N LYS A 41 -9.22 -26.39 6.17
CA LYS A 41 -10.45 -26.84 6.85
C LYS A 41 -11.18 -25.72 7.61
N ALA A 42 -10.45 -24.78 8.20
CA ALA A 42 -11.03 -23.65 8.93
C ALA A 42 -11.65 -22.59 8.01
N CYS A 43 -11.11 -22.42 6.81
CA CYS A 43 -11.41 -21.30 5.91
C CYS A 43 -12.24 -21.69 4.67
N SER A 44 -12.43 -22.97 4.36
CA SER A 44 -13.22 -23.45 3.21
C SER A 44 -14.74 -23.31 3.40
N TYR A 45 -15.24 -22.09 3.48
CA TYR A 45 -16.66 -21.78 3.63
C TYR A 45 -17.10 -20.68 2.65
N ILE A 46 -18.36 -20.73 2.22
CA ILE A 46 -19.03 -19.66 1.45
C ILE A 46 -20.45 -19.44 1.96
N ILE A 47 -20.98 -18.24 1.78
CA ILE A 47 -22.40 -17.95 1.99
C ILE A 47 -23.18 -18.62 0.84
N ASN A 48 -23.85 -19.71 1.18
CA ASN A 48 -24.73 -20.44 0.28
C ASN A 48 -25.93 -20.97 1.08
N PRO A 49 -27.02 -20.20 1.23
CA PRO A 49 -28.16 -20.59 2.07
C PRO A 49 -28.88 -21.85 1.56
N ALA A 50 -28.76 -22.18 0.27
CA ALA A 50 -29.36 -23.37 -0.33
C ALA A 50 -28.58 -24.66 -0.05
N SER A 51 -27.34 -24.58 0.45
CA SER A 51 -26.52 -25.76 0.73
C SER A 51 -26.85 -26.38 2.10
N SER A 52 -26.97 -27.70 2.13
CA SER A 52 -27.14 -28.50 3.36
C SER A 52 -25.81 -28.87 4.04
N ALA A 53 -24.66 -28.42 3.51
CA ALA A 53 -23.35 -28.72 4.09
C ALA A 53 -23.18 -28.14 5.51
N SER A 54 -22.15 -28.61 6.22
CA SER A 54 -21.82 -28.12 7.57
C SER A 54 -21.78 -26.60 7.62
N ALA A 55 -22.51 -26.01 8.56
CA ALA A 55 -22.53 -24.58 8.82
C ALA A 55 -21.41 -24.18 9.77
N LYS A 56 -20.97 -22.93 9.66
CA LYS A 56 -20.10 -22.23 10.61
C LYS A 56 -20.54 -20.76 10.68
N ILE A 57 -20.51 -20.18 11.87
CA ILE A 57 -20.77 -18.75 12.06
C ILE A 57 -19.47 -17.99 11.79
N PHE A 58 -19.57 -16.97 10.95
CA PHE A 58 -18.54 -15.97 10.72
C PHE A 58 -19.07 -14.60 11.15
N LEU A 59 -18.16 -13.67 11.37
CA LEU A 59 -18.44 -12.30 11.76
C LEU A 59 -18.05 -11.36 10.60
N ALA A 60 -18.99 -10.55 10.14
CA ALA A 60 -18.72 -9.47 9.21
C ALA A 60 -18.23 -8.24 10.00
N GLU A 61 -17.09 -7.67 9.61
CA GLU A 61 -16.51 -6.49 10.24
C GLU A 61 -17.15 -5.20 9.71
N ARG A 62 -17.81 -4.45 10.60
CA ARG A 62 -18.34 -3.12 10.33
C ARG A 62 -17.25 -2.07 10.46
N TYR A 63 -17.20 -1.19 9.49
CA TYR A 63 -16.34 -0.02 9.50
C TYR A 63 -16.89 1.03 8.53
N GLY A 64 -16.46 2.27 8.76
CA GLY A 64 -16.85 3.44 8.01
C GLY A 64 -15.74 3.95 7.09
N GLY A 65 -15.78 5.27 6.87
CA GLY A 65 -14.74 6.02 6.20
C GLY A 65 -14.93 6.18 4.70
N SER A 66 -14.12 7.06 4.12
CA SER A 66 -14.13 7.30 2.67
C SER A 66 -13.79 6.02 1.88
N GLY A 67 -14.36 5.88 0.68
CA GLY A 67 -14.02 4.78 -0.23
C GLY A 67 -14.80 3.47 -0.04
N ILE A 68 -15.58 3.31 1.04
CA ILE A 68 -16.41 2.10 1.25
C ILE A 68 -17.74 2.10 0.45
N GLN A 69 -18.00 3.17 -0.30
CA GLN A 69 -19.22 3.40 -1.09
C GLN A 69 -20.49 3.25 -0.23
N ARG A 70 -21.40 2.35 -0.61
CA ARG A 70 -22.67 2.08 0.09
C ARG A 70 -22.58 0.92 1.08
N ASN A 71 -21.43 0.27 1.22
CA ASN A 71 -21.29 -0.87 2.11
C ASN A 71 -21.11 -0.43 3.57
N GLY A 72 -21.47 -1.31 4.51
CA GLY A 72 -21.36 -1.09 5.95
C GLY A 72 -20.07 -1.60 6.58
N GLY A 73 -19.08 -1.94 5.75
CA GLY A 73 -17.81 -2.56 6.14
C GLY A 73 -17.38 -3.65 5.16
N GLY A 74 -16.82 -4.74 5.69
CA GLY A 74 -16.29 -5.87 4.91
C GLY A 74 -17.39 -6.73 4.30
N ALA A 75 -18.10 -6.23 3.29
CA ALA A 75 -19.30 -6.82 2.68
C ALA A 75 -19.12 -8.21 2.03
N ARG A 76 -17.88 -8.65 1.85
CA ARG A 76 -17.50 -9.94 1.26
C ARG A 76 -16.44 -10.70 2.06
N CYS A 77 -16.29 -10.33 3.33
CA CYS A 77 -15.31 -10.90 4.24
C CYS A 77 -16.02 -11.60 5.41
N GLY A 78 -15.40 -12.65 5.93
CA GLY A 78 -15.83 -13.33 7.15
C GLY A 78 -14.66 -13.54 8.08
N PHE A 79 -14.79 -13.09 9.32
CA PHE A 79 -13.86 -13.32 10.41
C PHE A 79 -14.36 -14.46 11.29
N ASP A 80 -13.52 -15.45 11.61
CA ASP A 80 -13.92 -16.61 12.41
C ASP A 80 -13.34 -16.64 13.83
N GLY A 81 -12.72 -15.54 14.27
CA GLY A 81 -11.95 -15.49 15.51
C GLY A 81 -10.44 -15.56 15.29
N ASN A 82 -9.99 -16.27 14.24
CA ASN A 82 -8.57 -16.51 13.95
C ASN A 82 -8.14 -15.93 12.60
N TYR A 83 -8.95 -16.13 11.56
CA TYR A 83 -8.67 -15.74 10.18
C TYR A 83 -9.77 -14.86 9.63
N GLN A 84 -9.37 -13.99 8.70
CA GLN A 84 -10.31 -13.28 7.84
C GLN A 84 -10.28 -13.90 6.43
N VAL A 85 -11.46 -14.29 5.94
CA VAL A 85 -11.66 -14.93 4.64
C VAL A 85 -12.38 -13.96 3.70
N LYS A 86 -11.70 -13.47 2.67
CA LYS A 86 -12.26 -12.60 1.62
C LYS A 86 -12.73 -13.45 0.45
N GLY A 87 -13.87 -13.07 -0.13
CA GLY A 87 -14.53 -13.86 -1.18
C GLY A 87 -15.51 -14.89 -0.63
N ILE A 88 -15.85 -14.82 0.67
CA ILE A 88 -16.80 -15.73 1.34
C ILE A 88 -18.25 -15.53 0.88
N GLY A 89 -18.58 -14.38 0.30
CA GLY A 89 -19.89 -14.09 -0.31
C GLY A 89 -20.52 -12.83 0.25
N ALA A 90 -21.65 -12.44 -0.33
CA ALA A 90 -22.43 -11.29 0.08
C ALA A 90 -22.97 -11.48 1.51
N ASN A 91 -22.46 -10.70 2.46
CA ASN A 91 -22.86 -10.77 3.86
C ASN A 91 -23.80 -9.60 4.24
N PRO A 92 -24.26 -9.49 5.51
CA PRO A 92 -25.20 -8.45 5.94
C PRO A 92 -24.74 -6.99 5.74
N LEU A 93 -23.46 -6.76 5.42
CA LEU A 93 -22.89 -5.43 5.23
C LEU A 93 -22.89 -4.96 3.76
N VAL A 94 -23.42 -5.75 2.84
CA VAL A 94 -23.72 -5.29 1.48
C VAL A 94 -24.82 -4.23 1.53
N GLY A 95 -24.51 -3.03 1.06
CA GLY A 95 -25.47 -1.93 1.02
C GLY A 95 -26.56 -2.08 -0.05
N GLU A 96 -27.71 -1.44 0.17
CA GLU A 96 -28.73 -1.29 -0.86
C GLU A 96 -28.20 -0.50 -2.08
N GLY A 97 -28.45 -1.04 -3.27
CA GLY A 97 -28.00 -0.45 -4.53
C GLY A 97 -26.49 -0.55 -4.77
N THR A 98 -25.78 -1.43 -4.06
CA THR A 98 -24.43 -1.87 -4.46
C THR A 98 -24.51 -2.60 -5.81
N ASP A 99 -23.57 -2.31 -6.71
CA ASP A 99 -23.60 -2.79 -8.08
C ASP A 99 -23.53 -4.33 -8.20
N GLY A 100 -23.95 -4.86 -9.35
CA GLY A 100 -23.96 -6.31 -9.61
C GLY A 100 -22.57 -6.98 -9.65
N ARG A 101 -21.46 -6.22 -9.59
CA ARG A 101 -20.08 -6.74 -9.47
C ARG A 101 -19.68 -6.93 -8.02
N HIS A 102 -20.17 -6.10 -7.11
CA HIS A 102 -19.88 -6.20 -5.69
C HIS A 102 -20.99 -6.88 -4.87
N SER A 103 -22.16 -7.08 -5.46
CA SER A 103 -23.33 -7.64 -4.79
C SER A 103 -23.27 -9.14 -4.47
N ASN A 104 -22.51 -9.96 -5.21
CA ASN A 104 -22.43 -11.41 -4.94
C ASN A 104 -21.33 -11.81 -3.94
N GLY A 105 -20.40 -10.88 -3.65
CA GLY A 105 -19.29 -11.07 -2.73
C GLY A 105 -18.28 -12.17 -3.12
N ALA A 106 -18.27 -12.60 -4.39
CA ALA A 106 -17.27 -13.53 -4.90
C ALA A 106 -15.93 -12.82 -5.17
N LEU A 107 -14.85 -13.61 -5.16
CA LEU A 107 -13.49 -13.19 -5.54
C LEU A 107 -12.97 -14.20 -6.57
N GLY A 108 -12.45 -13.73 -7.70
CA GLY A 108 -11.83 -14.60 -8.71
C GLY A 108 -10.40 -15.00 -8.31
N ALA A 109 -9.93 -16.15 -8.82
CA ALA A 109 -8.60 -16.67 -8.52
C ALA A 109 -7.47 -15.69 -8.87
N ILE A 110 -7.56 -15.00 -10.01
CA ILE A 110 -6.55 -14.02 -10.44
C ILE A 110 -6.40 -12.90 -9.43
N HIS A 111 -7.51 -12.30 -9.01
CA HIS A 111 -7.51 -11.22 -8.04
C HIS A 111 -6.97 -11.67 -6.66
N ALA A 112 -7.28 -12.91 -6.25
CA ALA A 112 -6.78 -13.46 -4.99
C ALA A 112 -5.26 -13.71 -5.02
N ILE A 113 -4.73 -14.29 -6.11
CA ILE A 113 -3.30 -14.51 -6.30
C ILE A 113 -2.57 -13.17 -6.45
N TYR A 114 -3.10 -12.24 -7.24
CA TYR A 114 -2.54 -10.91 -7.41
C TYR A 114 -2.39 -10.19 -6.06
N GLU A 115 -3.43 -10.19 -5.22
CA GLU A 115 -3.38 -9.59 -3.88
C GLU A 115 -2.40 -10.32 -2.95
N ALA A 116 -2.29 -11.65 -3.05
CA ALA A 116 -1.35 -12.43 -2.25
C ALA A 116 0.11 -12.14 -2.61
N LEU A 117 0.46 -12.15 -3.90
CA LEU A 117 1.82 -11.90 -4.39
C LEU A 117 2.28 -10.47 -4.08
N TRP A 118 1.44 -9.46 -4.35
CA TRP A 118 1.74 -8.09 -3.96
C TRP A 118 1.83 -7.92 -2.44
N GLY A 119 0.99 -8.63 -1.67
CA GLY A 119 1.06 -8.62 -0.22
C GLY A 119 2.42 -9.06 0.32
N GLU A 120 3.02 -10.10 -0.26
CA GLU A 120 4.37 -10.56 0.12
C GLU A 120 5.47 -9.58 -0.30
N VAL A 121 5.40 -9.04 -1.51
CA VAL A 121 6.35 -8.02 -1.99
C VAL A 121 6.32 -6.79 -1.10
N LEU A 122 5.13 -6.25 -0.86
CA LEU A 122 4.94 -5.02 -0.08
C LEU A 122 5.26 -5.22 1.40
N ALA A 123 5.01 -6.40 1.95
CA ALA A 123 5.40 -6.70 3.33
C ALA A 123 6.92 -6.60 3.54
N GLN A 124 7.71 -6.86 2.50
CA GLN A 124 9.15 -6.75 2.54
C GLN A 124 9.66 -5.32 2.33
N ILE A 125 9.06 -4.56 1.41
CA ILE A 125 9.65 -3.30 0.93
C ILE A 125 9.05 -2.05 1.58
N LEU A 126 7.81 -2.14 2.05
CA LEU A 126 7.12 -0.98 2.63
C LEU A 126 7.73 -0.60 3.98
N PRO A 127 7.83 0.70 4.30
CA PRO A 127 8.49 1.16 5.53
C PRO A 127 7.89 0.61 6.83
N TYR A 128 6.57 0.40 6.86
CA TYR A 128 5.87 -0.23 7.98
C TYR A 128 5.26 -1.59 7.60
N GLY A 129 5.58 -2.13 6.42
CA GLY A 129 5.10 -3.41 5.92
C GLY A 129 3.66 -3.39 5.38
N ALA A 130 3.13 -4.59 5.17
CA ALA A 130 1.79 -4.87 4.63
C ALA A 130 1.10 -5.99 5.42
N VAL A 131 -0.23 -6.02 5.37
CA VAL A 131 -1.01 -7.18 5.82
C VAL A 131 -0.87 -8.28 4.80
N ARG A 132 -0.32 -9.41 5.23
CA ARG A 132 -0.02 -10.55 4.36
C ARG A 132 -1.23 -11.46 4.19
N ALA A 133 -1.37 -12.00 2.99
CA ALA A 133 -2.20 -13.18 2.78
C ALA A 133 -1.52 -14.40 3.40
N ARG A 134 -2.30 -15.29 3.99
CA ARG A 134 -1.83 -16.58 4.53
C ARG A 134 -2.00 -17.70 3.51
N ALA A 135 -3.09 -17.67 2.74
CA ALA A 135 -3.38 -18.66 1.73
C ALA A 135 -4.37 -18.17 0.67
N VAL A 136 -4.35 -18.80 -0.50
CA VAL A 136 -5.41 -18.74 -1.49
C VAL A 136 -5.98 -20.14 -1.71
N LEU A 137 -7.30 -20.27 -1.50
CA LEU A 137 -8.03 -21.52 -1.69
C LEU A 137 -8.90 -21.38 -2.94
N LEU A 138 -8.75 -22.30 -3.89
CA LEU A 138 -9.58 -22.39 -5.09
C LEU A 138 -10.77 -23.31 -4.81
N THR A 139 -11.99 -22.80 -4.97
CA THR A 139 -13.21 -23.59 -4.72
C THR A 139 -13.65 -24.35 -5.95
N ASP A 140 -14.53 -25.34 -5.79
CA ASP A 140 -15.23 -26.02 -6.88
C ASP A 140 -16.38 -25.20 -7.49
N VAL A 141 -16.62 -23.99 -6.98
CA VAL A 141 -17.68 -23.09 -7.43
C VAL A 141 -17.15 -22.13 -8.49
N TYR A 142 -17.87 -22.02 -9.60
CA TYR A 142 -17.55 -21.09 -10.67
C TYR A 142 -18.17 -19.70 -10.42
N THR A 143 -17.52 -18.66 -10.93
CA THR A 143 -18.09 -17.33 -10.96
C THR A 143 -19.01 -17.19 -12.19
N ASP A 144 -20.09 -16.42 -12.04
CA ASP A 144 -21.07 -16.23 -13.13
C ASP A 144 -20.56 -15.38 -14.30
N LYS A 145 -19.32 -14.85 -14.21
CA LYS A 145 -18.76 -13.91 -15.19
C LYS A 145 -17.54 -14.50 -15.89
N ALA A 146 -17.58 -14.48 -17.22
CA ALA A 146 -16.57 -15.02 -18.13
C ALA A 146 -15.31 -14.14 -18.30
N PHE A 147 -15.03 -13.20 -17.39
CA PHE A 147 -14.09 -12.09 -17.65
C PHE A 147 -12.69 -12.25 -17.05
N ASP A 148 -12.39 -13.38 -16.41
CA ASP A 148 -11.11 -13.56 -15.74
C ASP A 148 -10.16 -14.52 -16.48
N ARG A 149 -10.62 -15.44 -17.36
CA ARG A 149 -9.72 -16.39 -18.04
C ARG A 149 -9.67 -16.17 -19.54
N SER A 150 -8.55 -16.55 -20.17
CA SER A 150 -8.45 -16.61 -21.63
C SER A 150 -9.35 -17.72 -22.20
N GLN A 151 -9.61 -18.77 -21.40
CA GLN A 151 -10.51 -19.87 -21.70
C GLN A 151 -11.45 -20.18 -20.51
N GLY A 152 -12.77 -20.11 -20.74
CA GLY A 152 -13.78 -20.64 -19.81
C GLY A 152 -14.16 -19.76 -18.61
N LYS A 153 -14.96 -20.34 -17.69
CA LYS A 153 -15.42 -19.66 -16.47
C LYS A 153 -14.33 -19.70 -15.40
N SER A 154 -14.11 -18.57 -14.72
CA SER A 154 -13.19 -18.50 -13.60
C SER A 154 -13.78 -19.15 -12.35
N ARG A 155 -12.95 -19.85 -11.58
CA ARG A 155 -13.35 -20.40 -10.28
C ARG A 155 -13.28 -19.31 -9.21
N ARG A 156 -14.22 -19.40 -8.28
CA ARG A 156 -14.21 -18.57 -7.07
C ARG A 156 -13.05 -19.00 -6.18
N ALA A 157 -12.34 -18.02 -5.65
CA ALA A 157 -11.27 -18.19 -4.69
C ALA A 157 -11.63 -17.57 -3.34
N LEU A 158 -11.00 -18.09 -2.29
CA LEU A 158 -11.01 -17.55 -0.94
C LEU A 158 -9.60 -17.09 -0.61
N LEU A 159 -9.45 -15.80 -0.32
CA LEU A 159 -8.20 -15.22 0.15
C LEU A 159 -8.22 -15.16 1.67
N VAL A 160 -7.32 -15.91 2.31
CA VAL A 160 -7.20 -15.98 3.77
C VAL A 160 -6.11 -15.00 4.21
N ARG A 161 -6.40 -14.14 5.18
CA ARG A 161 -5.45 -13.16 5.73
C ARG A 161 -5.62 -12.99 7.25
N ASP A 162 -4.64 -12.35 7.87
CA ASP A 162 -4.71 -12.04 9.31
C ASP A 162 -5.80 -10.98 9.59
N PRO A 163 -6.56 -11.13 10.69
CA PRO A 163 -7.51 -10.12 11.13
C PRO A 163 -6.77 -8.89 11.70
N VAL A 164 -7.21 -7.69 11.33
CA VAL A 164 -6.54 -6.44 11.69
C VAL A 164 -7.53 -5.33 12.03
N VAL A 165 -7.13 -4.44 12.92
CA VAL A 165 -7.86 -3.20 13.23
C VAL A 165 -7.34 -2.07 12.33
N ARG A 166 -8.24 -1.16 11.96
CA ARG A 166 -8.06 -0.09 10.96
C ARG A 166 -8.69 1.20 11.46
N PRO A 167 -8.20 2.38 11.05
CA PRO A 167 -8.86 3.67 11.33
C PRO A 167 -10.37 3.65 11.05
N ALA A 168 -10.77 3.10 9.90
CA ALA A 168 -12.16 2.99 9.48
C ALA A 168 -13.10 2.30 10.51
N HIS A 169 -12.58 1.42 11.37
CA HIS A 169 -13.40 0.77 12.41
C HIS A 169 -13.99 1.77 13.42
N PHE A 170 -13.38 2.93 13.55
CA PHE A 170 -13.78 4.01 14.44
C PHE A 170 -14.52 5.15 13.73
N GLU A 171 -14.76 5.02 12.43
CA GLU A 171 -15.45 6.00 11.60
C GLU A 171 -16.86 5.56 11.26
N ARG A 172 -17.74 6.51 10.92
CA ARG A 172 -19.12 6.22 10.48
C ARG A 172 -19.19 5.74 9.03
N ALA A 173 -20.24 4.98 8.72
CA ALA A 173 -20.63 4.58 7.37
C ALA A 173 -21.92 5.31 6.95
N PRO A 174 -21.88 6.63 6.64
CA PRO A 174 -23.08 7.45 6.50
C PRO A 174 -23.98 7.06 5.30
N TYR A 175 -23.41 6.43 4.28
CA TYR A 175 -24.13 6.01 3.07
C TYR A 175 -24.59 4.55 3.11
N PHE A 176 -24.28 3.81 4.19
CA PHE A 176 -24.70 2.44 4.32
C PHE A 176 -26.20 2.36 4.65
N ARG A 177 -26.92 1.65 3.80
CA ARG A 177 -28.30 1.24 4.04
C ARG A 177 -28.32 -0.29 4.04
N PRO A 178 -28.63 -0.95 5.17
CA PRO A 178 -28.71 -2.39 5.21
C PRO A 178 -29.84 -2.88 4.32
N GLN A 179 -29.68 -4.07 3.74
CA GLN A 179 -30.79 -4.74 3.06
C GLN A 179 -31.95 -4.96 4.04
N PRO A 180 -33.22 -4.97 3.58
CA PRO A 180 -34.39 -5.01 4.47
C PRO A 180 -34.38 -6.18 5.46
N GLY A 181 -33.88 -7.35 5.03
CA GLY A 181 -33.77 -8.54 5.88
C GLY A 181 -32.76 -8.43 7.05
N TYR A 182 -31.84 -7.46 7.01
CA TYR A 182 -30.82 -7.25 8.04
C TYR A 182 -31.02 -5.94 8.83
N ALA A 183 -31.93 -5.07 8.41
CA ALA A 183 -32.10 -3.74 9.01
C ALA A 183 -32.37 -3.79 10.52
N GLY A 184 -33.17 -4.75 10.99
CA GLY A 184 -33.47 -4.93 12.42
C GLY A 184 -32.36 -5.60 13.25
N GLN A 185 -31.30 -6.10 12.61
CA GLN A 185 -30.22 -6.85 13.27
C GLN A 185 -29.00 -5.99 13.59
N LEU A 186 -28.93 -4.77 13.06
CA LEU A 186 -27.76 -3.91 13.15
C LEU A 186 -27.99 -2.75 14.10
N ILE A 187 -27.07 -2.55 15.05
CA ILE A 187 -27.05 -1.33 15.87
C ILE A 187 -26.85 -0.10 14.99
N HIS A 188 -27.48 1.01 15.38
CA HIS A 188 -27.38 2.27 14.65
C HIS A 188 -25.92 2.73 14.57
N ASP A 189 -25.46 3.18 13.40
CA ASP A 189 -24.04 3.45 13.14
C ASP A 189 -23.45 4.52 14.09
N ALA A 190 -24.23 5.55 14.45
CA ALA A 190 -23.77 6.54 15.43
C ALA A 190 -23.59 5.96 16.83
N GLN A 191 -24.41 4.98 17.23
CA GLN A 191 -24.27 4.29 18.52
C GLN A 191 -23.05 3.37 18.50
N ARG A 192 -22.84 2.63 17.40
CA ARG A 192 -21.65 1.82 17.17
C ARG A 192 -20.38 2.65 17.34
N VAL A 193 -20.26 3.76 16.61
CA VAL A 193 -19.07 4.63 16.68
C VAL A 193 -18.87 5.19 18.08
N ARG A 194 -19.95 5.66 18.74
CA ARG A 194 -19.86 6.16 20.13
C ARG A 194 -19.32 5.10 21.09
N SER A 195 -19.65 3.83 20.87
CA SER A 195 -19.15 2.72 21.68
C SER A 195 -17.67 2.45 21.40
N VAL A 196 -17.32 2.17 20.14
CA VAL A 196 -15.97 1.70 19.78
C VAL A 196 -14.90 2.80 19.83
N ILE A 197 -15.25 4.08 19.65
CA ILE A 197 -14.27 5.19 19.67
C ILE A 197 -13.50 5.29 21.00
N ARG A 198 -14.09 4.83 22.10
CA ARG A 198 -13.44 4.79 23.42
C ARG A 198 -12.24 3.83 23.46
N MET A 199 -12.21 2.86 22.54
CA MET A 199 -11.11 1.90 22.41
C MET A 199 -9.99 2.43 21.52
N LEU A 200 -10.22 3.50 20.75
CA LEU A 200 -9.24 4.05 19.80
C LEU A 200 -7.90 4.38 20.46
N PRO A 201 -7.82 5.08 21.62
CA PRO A 201 -6.53 5.39 22.24
C PRO A 201 -5.67 4.16 22.48
N ALA A 202 -6.25 3.06 22.97
CA ALA A 202 -5.53 1.81 23.19
C ALA A 202 -5.02 1.15 21.89
N ASN A 203 -5.72 1.38 20.77
CA ASN A 203 -5.40 0.84 19.45
C ASN A 203 -4.33 1.64 18.69
N LEU A 204 -4.04 2.88 19.08
CA LEU A 204 -3.08 3.72 18.36
C LEU A 204 -1.64 3.18 18.49
N PRO A 205 -0.75 3.44 17.53
CA PRO A 205 0.65 3.08 17.67
C PRO A 205 1.32 3.92 18.77
N VAL A 206 2.42 3.42 19.33
CA VAL A 206 3.27 4.16 20.27
C VAL A 206 4.54 4.56 19.53
N PRO A 207 5.04 5.81 19.65
CA PRO A 207 6.32 6.21 19.10
C PRO A 207 7.46 5.27 19.55
N ALA A 208 8.51 5.15 18.73
CA ALA A 208 9.64 4.27 19.06
C ALA A 208 10.35 4.70 20.35
N GLU A 209 10.41 6.02 20.59
CA GLU A 209 10.98 6.67 21.76
C GLU A 209 10.06 6.59 23.00
N GLY A 210 8.85 6.07 22.84
CA GLY A 210 7.79 6.14 23.84
C GLY A 210 7.02 7.46 23.79
N VAL A 211 6.05 7.59 24.70
CA VAL A 211 5.33 8.85 24.92
C VAL A 211 6.11 9.74 25.90
N SER A 212 5.94 11.05 25.80
CA SER A 212 6.61 12.02 26.68
C SER A 212 6.24 11.81 28.15
N THR A 213 7.08 12.31 29.07
CA THR A 213 6.82 12.21 30.53
C THR A 213 5.49 12.85 30.92
N ASP A 214 5.12 13.97 30.27
CA ASP A 214 3.83 14.63 30.49
C ASP A 214 2.68 13.75 29.99
N ALA A 215 2.83 13.13 28.82
CA ALA A 215 1.85 12.22 28.25
C ALA A 215 1.64 10.95 29.09
N GLN A 216 2.62 10.52 29.88
CA GLN A 216 2.44 9.38 30.80
C GLN A 216 1.36 9.66 31.86
N HIS A 217 1.14 10.93 32.19
CA HIS A 217 0.19 11.36 33.23
C HIS A 217 -1.05 12.06 32.65
N ASP A 218 -1.02 12.48 31.38
CA ASP A 218 -2.14 13.08 30.66
C ASP A 218 -2.65 12.19 29.50
N PRO A 219 -3.81 11.51 29.67
CA PRO A 219 -4.43 10.70 28.61
C PRO A 219 -4.74 11.48 27.33
N ARG A 220 -5.01 12.79 27.43
CA ARG A 220 -5.28 13.66 26.29
C ARG A 220 -4.01 13.82 25.46
N LEU A 221 -2.90 14.19 26.11
CA LEU A 221 -1.61 14.33 25.44
C LEU A 221 -1.10 12.99 24.90
N ALA A 222 -1.25 11.89 25.64
CA ALA A 222 -0.91 10.55 25.14
C ALA A 222 -1.67 10.18 23.87
N CYS A 223 -2.96 10.49 23.80
CA CYS A 223 -3.76 10.24 22.60
C CYS A 223 -3.25 11.07 21.40
N ILE A 224 -2.87 12.32 21.63
CA ILE A 224 -2.33 13.21 20.60
C ILE A 224 -0.99 12.67 20.06
N GLU A 225 -0.05 12.32 20.93
CA GLU A 225 1.26 11.81 20.52
C GLU A 225 1.14 10.50 19.71
N ARG A 226 0.22 9.63 20.12
CA ARG A 226 -0.05 8.36 19.43
C ARG A 226 -0.79 8.54 18.10
N LEU A 227 -1.64 9.56 17.97
CA LEU A 227 -2.22 9.96 16.68
C LEU A 227 -1.18 10.57 15.74
N CYS A 228 -0.29 11.41 16.27
CA CYS A 228 0.86 11.92 15.51
C CYS A 228 1.74 10.77 15.03
N GLU A 229 1.97 9.74 15.86
CA GLU A 229 2.67 8.54 15.43
C GLU A 229 1.97 7.82 14.27
N LEU A 230 0.65 7.60 14.36
CA LEU A 230 -0.10 7.02 13.24
C LEU A 230 0.07 7.88 11.97
N ALA A 231 -0.05 9.21 12.09
CA ALA A 231 0.14 10.14 10.99
C ALA A 231 1.53 10.02 10.35
N ARG A 232 2.61 9.87 11.14
CA ARG A 232 3.96 9.64 10.62
C ARG A 232 4.03 8.33 9.82
N ARG A 233 3.43 7.25 10.33
CA ARG A 233 3.44 5.94 9.65
C ARG A 233 2.71 5.99 8.31
N GLU A 234 1.53 6.58 8.30
CA GLU A 234 0.74 6.74 7.07
C GLU A 234 1.47 7.64 6.05
N ALA A 235 2.07 8.74 6.50
CA ALA A 235 2.87 9.63 5.65
C ALA A 235 4.05 8.90 4.98
N TRP A 236 4.82 8.13 5.75
CA TRP A 236 5.93 7.33 5.22
C TRP A 236 5.48 6.29 4.19
N GLN A 237 4.40 5.56 4.47
CA GLN A 237 3.84 4.59 3.53
C GLN A 237 3.45 5.25 2.21
N MET A 238 2.74 6.38 2.29
CA MET A 238 2.27 7.09 1.10
C MET A 238 3.43 7.74 0.33
N ALA A 239 4.43 8.27 1.00
CA ALA A 239 5.61 8.83 0.37
C ALA A 239 6.41 7.75 -0.37
N TYR A 240 6.55 6.56 0.24
CA TYR A 240 7.14 5.40 -0.41
C TYR A 240 6.37 5.02 -1.68
N CYS A 241 5.05 4.83 -1.58
CA CYS A 241 4.22 4.51 -2.74
C CYS A 241 4.30 5.58 -3.84
N ARG A 242 4.27 6.86 -3.47
CA ARG A 242 4.40 8.00 -4.41
C ARG A 242 5.69 7.96 -5.21
N THR A 243 6.81 7.83 -4.50
CA THR A 243 8.15 7.89 -5.10
C THR A 243 8.45 6.67 -5.98
N ARG A 244 7.73 5.56 -5.77
CA ARG A 244 7.82 4.34 -6.61
C ARG A 244 6.67 4.22 -7.61
N PHE A 245 5.79 5.22 -7.70
CA PHE A 245 4.64 5.23 -8.61
C PHE A 245 3.70 4.04 -8.41
N LEU A 246 3.51 3.61 -7.16
CA LEU A 246 2.59 2.54 -6.79
C LEU A 246 1.24 3.13 -6.37
N ARG A 247 0.25 3.07 -7.25
CA ARG A 247 -1.12 3.50 -6.93
C ARG A 247 -1.86 2.35 -6.26
N LEU A 248 -2.40 2.55 -5.07
CA LEU A 248 -3.01 1.48 -4.25
C LEU A 248 -4.54 1.47 -4.26
N THR A 249 -5.19 2.59 -4.55
CA THR A 249 -6.59 2.91 -4.24
C THR A 249 -6.88 2.88 -2.73
N THR A 250 -5.99 3.53 -1.95
CA THR A 250 -6.05 3.48 -0.48
C THR A 250 -7.18 4.32 0.12
N SER A 251 -7.55 3.98 1.34
CA SER A 251 -8.49 4.70 2.20
C SER A 251 -8.23 4.30 3.67
N PRO A 252 -8.91 4.91 4.64
CA PRO A 252 -8.81 4.51 6.05
C PRO A 252 -9.23 3.04 6.32
N SER A 253 -9.90 2.38 5.35
CA SER A 253 -10.22 0.95 5.42
C SER A 253 -9.13 0.04 4.84
N ASN A 254 -8.08 0.59 4.24
CA ASN A 254 -7.01 -0.12 3.54
C ASN A 254 -5.65 0.07 4.23
N ILE A 255 -5.64 0.63 5.43
CA ILE A 255 -4.48 0.75 6.31
C ILE A 255 -4.85 0.31 7.72
N THR A 256 -3.90 -0.28 8.43
CA THR A 256 -4.09 -0.76 9.79
C THR A 256 -3.65 0.28 10.81
N MET A 257 -4.09 0.11 12.06
CA MET A 257 -3.68 1.00 13.17
C MET A 257 -2.16 1.02 13.44
N ASP A 258 -1.41 0.03 12.96
CA ASP A 258 0.06 0.02 13.09
C ASP A 258 0.79 0.59 11.87
N GLY A 259 0.05 1.05 10.85
CA GLY A 259 0.59 1.64 9.62
C GLY A 259 0.77 0.65 8.47
N ARG A 260 0.51 -0.67 8.63
CA ARG A 260 0.57 -1.62 7.50
C ARG A 260 -0.54 -1.38 6.49
N LEU A 261 -0.21 -1.38 5.21
CA LEU A 261 -1.16 -1.30 4.09
C LEU A 261 -1.82 -2.65 3.79
N MET A 262 -2.98 -2.64 3.16
CA MET A 262 -3.70 -3.86 2.77
C MET A 262 -4.67 -3.66 1.60
N ASP A 263 -5.23 -4.76 1.09
CA ASP A 263 -6.18 -4.81 -0.04
C ASP A 263 -5.57 -4.31 -1.36
N PHE A 264 -4.62 -5.09 -1.86
CA PHE A 264 -3.78 -4.74 -3.02
C PHE A 264 -4.41 -5.06 -4.36
N ASN A 265 -5.69 -5.44 -4.40
CA ASN A 265 -6.35 -5.74 -5.67
C ASN A 265 -6.46 -4.50 -6.58
N GLY A 266 -6.47 -3.29 -6.00
CA GLY A 266 -6.47 -2.02 -6.74
C GLY A 266 -5.09 -1.55 -7.22
N LEU A 267 -4.02 -2.25 -6.80
CA LEU A 267 -2.64 -1.83 -7.02
C LEU A 267 -2.33 -1.71 -8.51
N SER A 268 -1.58 -0.68 -8.87
CA SER A 268 -0.99 -0.53 -10.21
C SER A 268 0.36 0.17 -10.10
N CYS A 269 1.39 -0.41 -10.72
CA CYS A 269 2.67 0.27 -10.95
C CYS A 269 2.50 1.22 -12.14
N LEU A 270 2.77 2.50 -11.95
CA LEU A 270 2.61 3.57 -12.95
C LEU A 270 3.96 4.23 -13.26
N PHE A 271 5.02 3.42 -13.29
CA PHE A 271 6.38 3.94 -13.39
C PHE A 271 6.59 4.69 -14.72
N PRO A 272 7.30 5.84 -14.72
CA PRO A 272 7.51 6.63 -15.93
C PRO A 272 8.22 5.80 -17.01
N GLY A 273 7.68 5.83 -18.22
CA GLY A 273 8.21 5.10 -19.37
C GLY A 273 7.58 3.71 -19.60
N ASP A 274 6.86 3.13 -18.62
CA ASP A 274 6.18 1.85 -18.81
C ASP A 274 4.87 1.97 -19.63
N TYR A 275 4.30 3.18 -19.66
CA TYR A 275 3.02 3.48 -20.30
C TYR A 275 3.15 4.68 -21.24
N PRO A 276 2.36 4.72 -22.33
CA PRO A 276 2.21 5.93 -23.12
C PRO A 276 1.58 7.05 -22.28
N ASP A 277 1.96 8.30 -22.57
CA ASP A 277 1.40 9.49 -21.93
C ASP A 277 0.01 9.83 -22.49
N ASP A 278 -0.97 8.97 -22.20
CA ASP A 278 -2.36 9.12 -22.60
C ASP A 278 -3.25 9.69 -21.47
N PHE A 279 -4.53 9.95 -21.76
CA PHE A 279 -5.47 10.43 -20.75
C PHE A 279 -5.64 9.43 -19.58
N GLY A 280 -5.69 8.13 -19.87
CA GLY A 280 -5.88 7.08 -18.87
C GLY A 280 -4.69 6.95 -17.92
N HIS A 281 -3.46 7.10 -18.41
CA HIS A 281 -2.26 7.14 -17.59
C HIS A 281 -2.25 8.39 -16.70
N ARG A 282 -2.51 9.58 -17.26
CA ARG A 282 -2.57 10.84 -16.50
C ARG A 282 -3.64 10.87 -15.42
N LEU A 283 -4.81 10.26 -15.69
CA LEU A 283 -5.86 10.10 -14.68
C LEU A 283 -5.38 9.25 -13.50
N ARG A 284 -4.74 8.10 -13.77
CA ARG A 284 -4.22 7.21 -12.72
C ARG A 284 -3.09 7.83 -11.91
N LEU A 285 -2.23 8.64 -12.55
CA LEU A 285 -1.22 9.44 -11.84
C LEU A 285 -1.88 10.51 -10.95
N THR A 286 -2.94 11.15 -11.42
CA THR A 286 -3.71 12.11 -10.60
C THR A 286 -4.34 11.44 -9.38
N GLU A 287 -4.84 10.21 -9.52
CA GLU A 287 -5.34 9.41 -8.39
C GLU A 287 -4.22 9.12 -7.38
N LEU A 288 -3.06 8.64 -7.84
CA LEU A 288 -1.87 8.43 -6.99
C LEU A 288 -1.48 9.70 -6.22
N ILE A 289 -1.57 10.88 -6.86
CA ILE A 289 -1.27 12.16 -6.23
C ILE A 289 -2.27 12.51 -5.10
N LYS A 290 -3.51 12.02 -5.18
CA LYS A 290 -4.55 12.30 -4.19
C LYS A 290 -4.58 11.34 -3.00
N GLU A 291 -3.99 10.14 -3.12
CA GLU A 291 -4.04 9.09 -2.09
C GLU A 291 -3.64 9.53 -0.66
N PRO A 292 -2.56 10.31 -0.42
CA PRO A 292 -2.20 10.73 0.93
C PRO A 292 -3.25 11.64 1.57
N VAL A 293 -3.94 12.46 0.77
CA VAL A 293 -4.99 13.37 1.26
C VAL A 293 -6.18 12.57 1.79
N VAL A 294 -6.49 11.42 1.17
CA VAL A 294 -7.57 10.53 1.61
C VAL A 294 -7.28 9.96 3.01
N LEU A 295 -6.04 9.54 3.27
CA LEU A 295 -5.64 9.05 4.59
C LEU A 295 -5.58 10.16 5.64
N TYR A 296 -5.02 11.32 5.28
CA TYR A 296 -5.04 12.50 6.15
C TYR A 296 -6.47 12.89 6.55
N GLN A 297 -7.43 12.86 5.62
CA GLN A 297 -8.83 13.12 5.93
C GLN A 297 -9.38 12.10 6.94
N GLY A 298 -9.04 10.81 6.81
CA GLY A 298 -9.40 9.79 7.79
C GLY A 298 -8.86 10.08 9.20
N LEU A 299 -7.59 10.49 9.31
CA LEU A 299 -7.01 10.93 10.59
C LEU A 299 -7.76 12.13 11.18
N ALA A 300 -8.10 13.11 10.34
CA ALA A 300 -8.87 14.27 10.75
C ALA A 300 -10.29 13.89 11.21
N ASP A 301 -10.90 12.87 10.60
CA ASP A 301 -12.21 12.34 11.00
C ASP A 301 -12.12 11.62 12.35
N LEU A 302 -11.06 10.84 12.61
CA LEU A 302 -10.81 10.25 13.93
C LEU A 302 -10.74 11.31 15.04
N CYS A 303 -10.08 12.44 14.77
CA CYS A 303 -9.98 13.56 15.71
C CYS A 303 -11.34 14.18 16.03
N LEU A 304 -12.21 14.26 15.03
CA LEU A 304 -13.58 14.73 15.21
C LEU A 304 -14.38 13.77 16.10
N TYR A 305 -14.29 12.47 15.86
CA TYR A 305 -15.00 11.47 16.67
C TYR A 305 -14.48 11.41 18.11
N LEU A 306 -13.17 11.54 18.31
CA LEU A 306 -12.56 11.59 19.65
C LEU A 306 -13.04 12.80 20.44
N GLY A 307 -12.95 14.02 19.87
CA GLY A 307 -13.45 15.20 20.58
C GLY A 307 -14.95 15.19 20.80
N LYS A 308 -15.73 14.59 19.89
CA LYS A 308 -17.19 14.49 20.06
C LYS A 308 -17.61 13.52 21.17
N TYR A 309 -16.95 12.37 21.29
CA TYR A 309 -17.44 11.26 22.12
C TYR A 309 -16.57 10.91 23.33
N LEU A 310 -15.33 11.39 23.39
CA LEU A 310 -14.36 11.06 24.45
C LEU A 310 -13.76 12.30 25.12
N PHE A 311 -13.42 13.33 24.35
CA PHE A 311 -12.83 14.58 24.84
C PHE A 311 -13.78 15.76 24.58
N ASP A 312 -13.26 16.84 23.99
CA ASP A 312 -14.00 18.08 23.73
C ASP A 312 -13.59 18.73 22.39
N SER A 313 -14.18 19.89 22.08
CA SER A 313 -13.90 20.63 20.84
C SER A 313 -12.50 21.25 20.79
N GLU A 314 -11.94 21.63 21.94
CA GLU A 314 -10.59 22.18 22.05
C GLU A 314 -9.55 21.10 21.72
N PHE A 315 -9.78 19.86 22.19
CA PHE A 315 -9.00 18.70 21.79
C PHE A 315 -9.00 18.54 20.28
N THR A 316 -10.18 18.54 19.64
CA THR A 316 -10.28 18.39 18.17
C THR A 316 -9.49 19.46 17.43
N LEU A 317 -9.57 20.73 17.85
CA LEU A 317 -8.84 21.81 17.19
C LEU A 317 -7.32 21.61 17.29
N MET A 318 -6.82 21.37 18.51
CA MET A 318 -5.39 21.18 18.77
C MET A 318 -4.83 19.96 18.04
N VAL A 319 -5.51 18.83 18.11
CA VAL A 319 -5.00 17.57 17.55
C VAL A 319 -5.00 17.60 16.02
N ARG A 320 -6.01 18.22 15.37
CA ARG A 320 -6.04 18.34 13.91
C ARG A 320 -4.87 19.17 13.40
N GLN A 321 -4.57 20.30 14.07
CA GLN A 321 -3.40 21.12 13.73
C GLN A 321 -2.09 20.33 13.90
N LYS A 322 -1.92 19.61 15.01
CA LYS A 322 -0.71 18.80 15.25
C LYS A 322 -0.55 17.68 14.23
N ILE A 323 -1.63 16.97 13.89
CA ILE A 323 -1.61 15.91 12.87
C ILE A 323 -1.29 16.48 11.49
N GLU A 324 -1.89 17.61 11.12
CA GLU A 324 -1.63 18.25 9.83
C GLU A 324 -0.14 18.57 9.65
N VAL A 325 0.44 19.28 10.62
CA VAL A 325 1.86 19.63 10.63
C VAL A 325 2.73 18.37 10.60
N THR A 326 2.39 17.37 11.43
CA THR A 326 3.14 16.10 11.49
C THR A 326 3.10 15.36 10.15
N PHE A 327 1.90 15.12 9.61
CA PHE A 327 1.72 14.38 8.37
C PHE A 327 2.40 15.10 7.20
N GLN A 328 2.18 16.40 7.05
CA GLN A 328 2.78 17.18 5.96
C GLN A 328 4.31 17.17 6.05
N LYS A 329 4.89 17.49 7.21
CA LYS A 329 6.35 17.50 7.40
C LYS A 329 6.94 16.12 7.07
N THR A 330 6.43 15.07 7.70
CA THR A 330 6.93 13.71 7.48
C THR A 330 6.75 13.24 6.05
N PHE A 331 5.62 13.54 5.41
CA PHE A 331 5.35 13.14 4.03
C PHE A 331 6.32 13.78 3.04
N HIS A 332 6.54 15.10 3.14
CA HIS A 332 7.46 15.81 2.24
C HIS A 332 8.89 15.33 2.42
N GLU A 333 9.37 15.18 3.66
CA GLU A 333 10.70 14.67 3.93
C GLU A 333 10.88 13.25 3.42
N ALA A 334 9.91 12.36 3.69
CA ALA A 334 9.93 10.99 3.19
C ALA A 334 9.92 10.92 1.65
N CYS A 335 9.23 11.84 0.97
CA CYS A 335 9.27 11.95 -0.49
C CYS A 335 10.66 12.32 -1.00
N TYR A 336 11.33 13.29 -0.37
CA TYR A 336 12.70 13.65 -0.72
C TYR A 336 13.66 12.47 -0.56
N TYR A 337 13.61 11.76 0.58
CA TYR A 337 14.39 10.53 0.77
C TYR A 337 14.12 9.50 -0.32
N GLY A 338 12.84 9.27 -0.64
CA GLY A 338 12.47 8.30 -1.65
C GLY A 338 12.96 8.65 -3.05
N TYR A 339 12.89 9.91 -3.48
CA TYR A 339 13.40 10.34 -4.78
C TYR A 339 14.93 10.37 -4.85
N LEU A 340 15.62 10.75 -3.77
CA LEU A 340 17.08 10.64 -3.67
C LEU A 340 17.53 9.18 -3.86
N GLU A 341 16.85 8.23 -3.24
CA GLU A 341 17.12 6.82 -3.43
C GLU A 341 16.89 6.38 -4.88
N GLN A 342 15.81 6.85 -5.54
CA GLN A 342 15.58 6.57 -6.97
C GLN A 342 16.70 7.12 -7.86
N LEU A 343 17.31 8.24 -7.48
CA LEU A 343 18.49 8.84 -8.14
C LEU A 343 19.81 8.11 -7.81
N GLY A 344 19.76 7.03 -7.02
CA GLY A 344 20.94 6.27 -6.61
C GLY A 344 21.78 6.95 -5.52
N ILE A 345 21.28 8.04 -4.91
CA ILE A 345 21.97 8.72 -3.83
C ILE A 345 21.92 7.83 -2.57
N PRO A 346 23.07 7.49 -1.97
CA PRO A 346 23.13 6.63 -0.78
C PRO A 346 22.60 7.40 0.44
N THR A 347 21.32 7.20 0.74
CA THR A 347 20.62 7.92 1.83
C THR A 347 21.20 7.64 3.22
N GLU A 348 21.93 6.53 3.40
CA GLU A 348 22.68 6.18 4.59
C GLU A 348 23.88 7.10 4.89
N LEU A 349 24.32 7.90 3.91
CA LEU A 349 25.34 8.92 4.09
C LEU A 349 24.76 10.28 4.51
N LEU A 350 23.43 10.40 4.52
CA LEU A 350 22.76 11.62 4.95
C LEU A 350 22.84 11.73 6.48
N PRO A 351 22.99 12.95 7.01
CA PRO A 351 23.08 13.14 8.46
C PRO A 351 21.72 12.81 9.08
N GLU A 352 21.73 12.36 10.34
CA GLU A 352 20.50 12.26 11.12
C GLU A 352 19.87 13.66 11.25
N GLY A 353 18.63 13.81 10.77
CA GLY A 353 17.91 15.09 10.76
C GLY A 353 17.49 15.54 9.36
N GLU A 354 17.51 16.86 9.15
CA GLU A 354 16.93 17.48 7.95
C GLU A 354 17.81 17.30 6.70
N ILE A 355 17.19 16.92 5.59
CA ILE A 355 17.87 16.80 4.30
C ILE A 355 18.43 18.17 3.87
N PRO A 356 19.72 18.26 3.50
CA PRO A 356 20.32 19.49 3.00
C PRO A 356 19.53 20.11 1.83
N SER A 357 19.42 21.45 1.82
CA SER A 357 18.66 22.20 0.81
C SER A 357 19.11 21.91 -0.63
N ALA A 358 20.41 21.71 -0.85
CA ALA A 358 20.95 21.35 -2.16
C ALA A 358 20.41 20.01 -2.69
N LEU A 359 20.18 19.03 -1.82
CA LEU A 359 19.62 17.73 -2.19
C LEU A 359 18.10 17.82 -2.43
N LYS A 360 17.39 18.66 -1.67
CA LYS A 360 15.97 18.98 -1.94
C LYS A 360 15.82 19.63 -3.33
N GLN A 361 16.66 20.61 -3.65
CA GLN A 361 16.69 21.27 -4.97
C GLN A 361 17.01 20.31 -6.12
N LEU A 362 17.88 19.31 -5.89
CA LEU A 362 18.12 18.23 -6.86
C LEU A 362 16.83 17.44 -7.13
N VAL A 363 16.13 17.00 -6.09
CA VAL A 363 14.87 16.26 -6.27
C VAL A 363 13.83 17.10 -7.01
N ASP A 364 13.65 18.37 -6.63
CA ASP A 364 12.69 19.27 -7.27
C ASP A 364 13.01 19.46 -8.75
N GLY A 365 14.30 19.67 -9.08
CA GLY A 365 14.78 19.78 -10.46
C GLY A 365 14.52 18.50 -11.25
N PHE A 366 14.87 17.34 -10.69
CA PHE A 366 14.67 16.04 -11.33
C PHE A 366 13.18 15.76 -11.60
N MET A 367 12.30 16.00 -10.63
CA MET A 367 10.86 15.79 -10.82
C MET A 367 10.28 16.74 -11.86
N SER A 368 10.76 17.99 -11.93
CA SER A 368 10.39 18.92 -12.99
C SER A 368 10.82 18.41 -14.37
N LEU A 369 12.05 17.89 -14.48
CA LEU A 369 12.59 17.32 -15.71
C LEU A 369 11.81 16.08 -16.17
N VAL A 370 11.52 15.14 -15.26
CA VAL A 370 10.73 13.92 -15.55
C VAL A 370 9.34 14.29 -16.04
N ASN A 371 8.65 15.21 -15.36
CA ASN A 371 7.30 15.63 -15.73
C ASN A 371 7.26 16.30 -17.11
N ARG A 372 8.28 17.10 -17.47
CA ARG A 372 8.35 17.77 -18.78
C ARG A 372 8.74 16.83 -19.91
N ARG A 373 9.58 15.84 -19.64
CA ARG A 373 10.00 14.82 -20.61
C ARG A 373 9.05 13.62 -20.67
N GLY A 374 7.95 13.59 -19.92
CA GLY A 374 7.04 12.45 -19.77
C GLY A 374 6.67 11.74 -21.08
N GLY A 375 6.25 12.50 -22.10
CA GLY A 375 5.90 11.94 -23.42
C GLY A 375 7.06 11.28 -24.17
N ASN A 376 8.31 11.65 -23.87
CA ASN A 376 9.53 11.12 -24.49
C ASN A 376 10.21 10.01 -23.66
N LEU A 377 9.68 9.69 -22.46
CA LEU A 377 10.23 8.64 -21.60
C LEU A 377 9.70 7.24 -21.95
N HIS A 378 8.58 7.16 -22.67
CA HIS A 378 8.03 5.89 -23.13
C HIS A 378 8.72 5.44 -24.42
N SER A 379 9.37 4.27 -24.39
CA SER A 379 9.86 3.60 -25.60
C SER A 379 9.20 2.23 -25.73
N PRO A 380 8.46 1.95 -26.82
CA PRO A 380 7.87 0.64 -27.04
C PRO A 380 8.93 -0.43 -27.34
N ASP A 381 10.05 -0.03 -27.94
CA ASP A 381 11.21 -0.88 -28.24
C ASP A 381 12.42 -0.41 -27.41
N PRO A 382 13.01 -1.26 -26.55
CA PRO A 382 14.27 -0.89 -25.89
C PRO A 382 15.38 -0.81 -26.94
N ASP A 383 16.08 0.32 -27.00
CA ASP A 383 17.31 0.42 -27.80
C ASP A 383 18.26 -0.72 -27.41
N GLY A 384 18.96 -1.31 -28.38
CA GLY A 384 19.82 -2.49 -28.22
C GLY A 384 20.93 -2.44 -27.14
N ASN A 385 21.07 -1.31 -26.43
CA ASN A 385 21.94 -1.15 -25.24
C ASN A 385 21.25 -1.56 -23.92
N GLY A 386 19.96 -1.90 -23.90
CA GLY A 386 19.25 -2.47 -22.75
C GLY A 386 18.70 -1.49 -21.69
N ASP A 387 19.12 -0.22 -21.68
CA ASP A 387 18.60 0.80 -20.76
C ASP A 387 17.33 1.51 -21.27
N SER A 388 16.44 1.85 -20.34
CA SER A 388 15.28 2.70 -20.58
C SER A 388 15.66 4.18 -20.81
N PRO A 389 14.81 4.98 -21.47
CA PRO A 389 15.03 6.42 -21.62
C PRO A 389 15.26 7.16 -20.28
N LEU A 390 14.59 6.72 -19.21
CA LEU A 390 14.77 7.29 -17.88
C LEU A 390 16.13 6.95 -17.27
N GLN A 391 16.60 5.70 -17.44
CA GLN A 391 17.94 5.29 -17.01
C GLN A 391 19.03 6.05 -17.77
N LYS A 392 18.86 6.23 -19.09
CA LYS A 392 19.78 7.03 -19.92
C LYS A 392 19.81 8.49 -19.48
N LEU A 393 18.66 9.08 -19.20
CA LEU A 393 18.57 10.46 -18.72
C LEU A 393 19.36 10.69 -17.44
N VAL A 394 19.25 9.79 -16.46
CA VAL A 394 19.97 9.90 -15.20
C VAL A 394 21.45 9.58 -15.35
N SER A 395 21.80 8.60 -16.19
CA SER A 395 23.21 8.30 -16.50
C SER A 395 23.90 9.50 -17.16
N GLU A 396 23.22 10.17 -18.09
CA GLU A 396 23.73 11.40 -18.74
C GLU A 396 23.93 12.53 -17.72
N LEU A 397 22.99 12.73 -16.78
CA LEU A 397 23.16 13.70 -15.68
C LEU A 397 24.42 13.40 -14.86
N ILE A 398 24.68 12.12 -14.59
CA ILE A 398 25.85 11.68 -13.82
C ILE A 398 27.14 11.88 -14.61
N HIS A 399 27.20 11.47 -15.88
CA HIS A 399 28.39 11.61 -16.73
C HIS A 399 28.75 13.08 -16.95
N ARG A 400 27.77 13.93 -17.30
CA ARG A 400 27.98 15.38 -17.45
C ARG A 400 28.42 16.07 -16.16
N SER A 401 28.07 15.51 -15.00
CA SER A 401 28.55 16.05 -13.72
C SER A 401 30.05 15.81 -13.50
N GLN A 402 30.64 14.80 -14.17
CA GLN A 402 32.07 14.48 -14.10
C GLN A 402 32.90 15.33 -15.05
N GLU A 403 32.36 15.66 -16.23
CA GLU A 403 33.05 16.40 -17.29
C GLU A 403 33.36 17.88 -16.94
N HIS A 404 32.87 18.38 -15.80
CA HIS A 404 32.93 19.80 -15.44
C HIS A 404 33.69 20.14 -14.14
N THR A 405 34.94 19.70 -14.07
CA THR A 405 35.98 20.59 -13.52
C THR A 405 36.31 21.65 -14.59
N PHE A 406 35.45 22.67 -14.71
CA PHE A 406 35.51 23.86 -15.59
C PHE A 406 35.71 23.69 -17.11
N ALA A 407 34.66 24.03 -17.86
CA ALA A 407 34.73 24.95 -19.01
C ALA A 407 33.31 25.41 -19.35
N LEU A 408 33.02 26.67 -19.09
CA LEU A 408 31.70 27.30 -19.25
C LEU A 408 31.41 27.72 -20.71
N ASP A 409 31.97 27.00 -21.70
CA ASP A 409 32.11 27.53 -23.06
C ASP A 409 31.95 26.49 -24.18
N LYS A 410 30.96 25.60 -24.04
CA LYS A 410 30.33 24.98 -25.22
C LYS A 410 28.83 25.16 -25.12
N ALA A 411 28.25 25.65 -26.22
CA ALA A 411 26.89 26.15 -26.41
C ALA A 411 25.79 25.45 -25.59
N PRO A 412 24.71 26.15 -25.20
CA PRO A 412 23.67 25.60 -24.35
C PRO A 412 23.02 24.42 -25.05
N GLU A 413 23.25 23.21 -24.55
CA GLU A 413 22.41 22.09 -24.91
C GLU A 413 20.98 22.49 -24.57
N ARG A 414 20.12 22.52 -25.60
CA ARG A 414 18.89 23.34 -25.72
C ARG A 414 17.79 23.09 -24.66
N ASP A 415 18.05 22.25 -23.66
CA ASP A 415 17.14 21.96 -22.57
C ASP A 415 17.57 22.68 -21.27
N VAL A 416 16.96 23.83 -21.02
CA VAL A 416 17.18 24.64 -19.80
C VAL A 416 16.95 23.80 -18.54
N HIS A 417 15.95 22.92 -18.53
CA HIS A 417 15.61 22.12 -17.35
C HIS A 417 16.61 21.01 -17.08
N PHE A 418 17.20 20.43 -18.13
CA PHE A 418 18.31 19.51 -17.98
C PHE A 418 19.52 20.20 -17.34
N ASN A 419 19.90 21.38 -17.84
CA ASN A 419 21.02 22.16 -17.30
C ASN A 419 20.77 22.62 -15.86
N GLU A 420 19.54 23.04 -15.53
CA GLU A 420 19.13 23.37 -14.16
C GLU A 420 19.28 22.16 -13.23
N THR A 421 18.79 20.99 -13.65
CA THR A 421 18.87 19.74 -12.89
C THR A 421 20.33 19.30 -12.72
N LEU A 422 21.14 19.40 -13.76
CA LEU A 422 22.58 19.10 -13.73
C LEU A 422 23.31 19.99 -12.71
N ARG A 423 23.00 21.29 -12.68
CA ARG A 423 23.56 22.22 -11.68
C ARG A 423 23.17 21.80 -10.26
N CYS A 424 21.90 21.47 -10.03
CA CYS A 424 21.44 20.96 -8.72
C CYS A 424 22.11 19.63 -8.37
N PHE A 425 22.33 18.74 -9.33
CA PHE A 425 23.04 17.47 -9.14
C PHE A 425 24.49 17.71 -8.68
N ILE A 426 25.24 18.57 -9.39
CA ILE A 426 26.62 18.93 -9.02
C ILE A 426 26.69 19.49 -7.59
N GLN A 427 25.75 20.37 -7.23
CA GLN A 427 25.66 20.95 -5.88
C GLN A 427 25.30 19.90 -4.82
N GLY A 428 24.35 19.02 -5.13
CA GLY A 428 23.93 17.91 -4.27
C GLY A 428 25.07 16.94 -3.98
N ILE A 429 25.82 16.53 -5.01
CA ILE A 429 27.01 15.67 -4.86
C ILE A 429 28.10 16.36 -4.05
N ARG A 430 28.34 17.66 -4.26
CA ARG A 430 29.31 18.42 -3.46
C ARG A 430 28.89 18.45 -1.99
N CYS A 431 27.61 18.68 -1.71
CA CYS A 431 27.05 18.65 -0.36
C CYS A 431 27.21 17.26 0.28
N LEU A 432 26.86 16.18 -0.43
CA LEU A 432 27.00 14.82 0.06
C LEU A 432 28.45 14.49 0.47
N LYS A 433 29.43 14.95 -0.31
CA LYS A 433 30.87 14.79 -0.01
C LYS A 433 31.28 15.56 1.25
N GLN A 434 30.78 16.79 1.42
CA GLN A 434 31.07 17.61 2.60
C GLN A 434 30.48 17.00 3.87
N VAL A 435 29.31 16.37 3.78
CA VAL A 435 28.67 15.70 4.93
C VAL A 435 29.36 14.37 5.26
N SER A 436 29.84 13.64 4.24
CA SER A 436 30.46 12.31 4.38
C SER A 436 31.92 12.33 4.90
N THR A 437 32.29 13.22 5.83
CA THR A 437 33.68 13.44 6.34
C THR A 437 34.41 12.22 6.94
N LYS A 438 33.88 11.00 6.80
CA LYS A 438 34.55 9.72 7.13
C LYS A 438 35.10 8.91 5.95
N GLY A 439 35.10 9.41 4.71
CA GLY A 439 35.64 8.66 3.57
C GLY A 439 36.62 9.44 2.70
N LYS A 440 37.92 9.09 2.75
CA LYS A 440 38.89 9.35 1.66
C LYS A 440 38.57 8.45 0.45
N GLY A 441 37.34 8.51 -0.05
CA GLY A 441 36.89 7.74 -1.22
C GLY A 441 37.17 8.51 -2.51
N ASP A 442 37.63 7.81 -3.54
CA ASP A 442 37.78 8.36 -4.89
C ASP A 442 36.42 8.86 -5.42
N ASN A 443 36.38 10.09 -5.93
CA ASN A 443 35.18 10.71 -6.52
C ASN A 443 34.56 9.85 -7.63
N SER A 444 35.40 9.15 -8.38
CA SER A 444 34.98 8.24 -9.44
C SER A 444 34.16 7.08 -8.86
N SER A 445 34.64 6.47 -7.76
CA SER A 445 33.98 5.34 -7.11
C SER A 445 32.58 5.66 -6.57
N LEU A 446 32.37 6.86 -6.01
CA LEU A 446 31.06 7.30 -5.51
C LEU A 446 30.06 7.48 -6.66
N LEU A 447 30.45 8.15 -7.73
CA LEU A 447 29.56 8.40 -8.87
C LEU A 447 29.25 7.13 -9.65
N THR A 448 30.22 6.21 -9.79
CA THR A 448 29.95 4.87 -10.33
C THR A 448 28.95 4.12 -9.46
N GLY A 449 29.08 4.19 -8.13
CA GLY A 449 28.11 3.60 -7.22
C GLY A 449 26.70 4.21 -7.34
N ILE A 450 26.61 5.54 -7.45
CA ILE A 450 25.33 6.25 -7.66
C ILE A 450 24.69 5.82 -8.99
N GLU A 451 25.47 5.76 -10.07
CA GLU A 451 24.96 5.34 -11.38
C GLU A 451 24.45 3.90 -11.37
N GLN A 452 25.20 2.97 -10.78
CA GLN A 452 24.78 1.58 -10.65
C GLN A 452 23.47 1.45 -9.85
N HIS A 453 23.34 2.17 -8.74
CA HIS A 453 22.10 2.18 -7.96
C HIS A 453 20.94 2.82 -8.72
N ALA A 454 21.15 3.98 -9.36
CA ALA A 454 20.13 4.65 -10.15
C ALA A 454 19.62 3.75 -11.29
N ARG A 455 20.54 3.08 -12.00
CA ARG A 455 20.17 2.11 -13.04
C ARG A 455 19.27 1.00 -12.50
N LYS A 456 19.58 0.44 -11.33
CA LYS A 456 18.74 -0.57 -10.67
C LYS A 456 17.37 -0.04 -10.26
N ARG A 457 17.33 1.15 -9.64
CA ARG A 457 16.07 1.75 -9.18
C ARG A 457 15.16 2.17 -10.33
N LEU A 458 15.73 2.56 -11.46
CA LEU A 458 15.01 3.10 -12.60
C LEU A 458 14.73 2.06 -13.71
N GLN A 459 14.94 0.78 -13.43
CA GLN A 459 14.59 -0.30 -14.37
C GLN A 459 13.09 -0.27 -14.71
N PRO A 460 12.71 -0.57 -15.97
CA PRO A 460 11.32 -0.70 -16.39
C PRO A 460 10.54 -1.70 -15.53
N ARG A 461 9.27 -1.40 -15.26
CA ARG A 461 8.41 -2.17 -14.36
C ARG A 461 7.12 -2.64 -15.05
N LYS A 462 7.06 -2.53 -16.38
CA LYS A 462 5.88 -2.88 -17.21
C LYS A 462 5.32 -4.26 -16.90
N TRP A 463 6.18 -5.25 -16.68
CA TRP A 463 5.77 -6.63 -16.37
C TRP A 463 5.09 -6.76 -15.00
N LEU A 464 5.38 -5.86 -14.05
CA LEU A 464 4.65 -5.72 -12.78
C LEU A 464 3.32 -4.96 -12.93
N GLY A 465 3.03 -4.47 -14.14
CA GLY A 465 1.76 -3.85 -14.48
C GLY A 465 0.60 -4.81 -14.23
N LYS A 466 -0.53 -4.26 -13.76
CA LYS A 466 -1.70 -5.07 -13.39
C LYS A 466 -2.17 -5.99 -14.53
N ALA A 467 -2.18 -5.49 -15.77
CA ALA A 467 -2.58 -6.27 -16.95
C ALA A 467 -1.63 -7.46 -17.17
N CYS A 468 -0.32 -7.22 -17.23
CA CYS A 468 0.69 -8.26 -17.46
C CYS A 468 0.66 -9.34 -16.37
N LEU A 469 0.63 -8.95 -15.08
CA LEU A 469 0.55 -9.92 -13.99
C LEU A 469 -0.77 -10.70 -14.01
N SER A 470 -1.88 -10.05 -14.35
CA SER A 470 -3.19 -10.72 -14.40
C SER A 470 -3.25 -11.72 -15.55
N GLU A 471 -2.66 -11.38 -16.70
CA GLU A 471 -2.51 -12.27 -17.86
C GLU A 471 -1.59 -13.44 -17.54
N GLU A 472 -0.44 -13.21 -16.92
CA GLU A 472 0.47 -14.28 -16.49
C GLU A 472 -0.21 -15.24 -15.50
N ILE A 473 -0.96 -14.72 -14.51
CA ILE A 473 -1.72 -15.57 -13.59
C ILE A 473 -2.81 -16.36 -14.34
N ALA A 474 -3.50 -15.74 -15.30
CA ALA A 474 -4.51 -16.43 -16.11
C ALA A 474 -3.89 -17.58 -16.92
N THR A 475 -2.75 -17.33 -17.57
CA THR A 475 -2.01 -18.34 -18.33
C THR A 475 -1.60 -19.51 -17.44
N LEU A 476 -1.04 -19.27 -16.26
CA LEU A 476 -0.68 -20.34 -15.31
C LEU A 476 -1.90 -21.16 -14.84
N LEU A 477 -3.05 -20.51 -14.64
CA LEU A 477 -4.31 -21.20 -14.32
C LEU A 477 -4.77 -22.10 -15.48
N ASP A 478 -4.65 -21.63 -16.72
CA ASP A 478 -5.00 -22.35 -17.94
C ASP A 478 -4.05 -23.54 -18.21
N GLU A 479 -2.75 -23.30 -18.20
CA GLU A 479 -1.69 -24.30 -18.43
C GLU A 479 -1.76 -25.48 -17.45
N HIS A 480 -2.01 -25.20 -16.17
CA HIS A 480 -2.06 -26.23 -15.15
C HIS A 480 -3.47 -26.79 -14.88
N SER A 481 -4.49 -26.37 -15.64
CA SER A 481 -5.87 -26.88 -15.54
C SER A 481 -6.41 -26.93 -14.10
N ASP A 482 -6.13 -25.88 -13.32
CA ASP A 482 -6.48 -25.78 -11.89
C ASP A 482 -5.86 -26.86 -10.97
N ASN A 483 -4.80 -27.55 -11.40
CA ASN A 483 -4.11 -28.55 -10.58
C ASN A 483 -3.38 -27.88 -9.39
N PRO A 484 -3.77 -28.18 -8.14
CA PRO A 484 -3.25 -27.46 -6.98
C PRO A 484 -1.78 -27.74 -6.66
N TYR A 485 -1.19 -28.84 -7.16
CA TYR A 485 0.23 -29.08 -6.96
C TYR A 485 1.06 -28.13 -7.84
N TYR A 486 0.83 -28.16 -9.16
CA TYR A 486 1.57 -27.33 -10.11
C TYR A 486 1.31 -25.84 -9.92
N LEU A 487 0.07 -25.44 -9.59
CA LEU A 487 -0.22 -24.03 -9.30
C LEU A 487 0.55 -23.49 -8.10
N ARG A 488 0.74 -24.30 -7.04
CA ARG A 488 1.50 -23.86 -5.86
C ARG A 488 2.96 -23.59 -6.20
N GLU A 489 3.56 -24.46 -7.01
CA GLU A 489 4.93 -24.30 -7.51
C GLU A 489 5.04 -23.05 -8.38
N ALA A 490 4.20 -22.94 -9.41
CA ALA A 490 4.21 -21.81 -10.35
C ALA A 490 4.02 -20.45 -9.66
N PHE A 491 3.06 -20.33 -8.73
CA PHE A 491 2.83 -19.07 -8.01
C PHE A 491 3.90 -18.79 -6.95
N SER A 492 4.56 -19.81 -6.40
CA SER A 492 5.73 -19.63 -5.53
C SER A 492 6.92 -19.07 -6.32
N ASP A 493 7.16 -19.59 -7.52
CA ASP A 493 8.23 -19.13 -8.41
C ASP A 493 7.97 -17.71 -8.91
N MET A 494 6.74 -17.41 -9.30
CA MET A 494 6.31 -16.06 -9.66
C MET A 494 6.53 -15.09 -8.48
N GLY A 495 6.12 -15.46 -7.27
CA GLY A 495 6.35 -14.65 -6.07
C GLY A 495 7.84 -14.40 -5.79
N THR A 496 8.68 -15.42 -5.96
CA THR A 496 10.13 -15.31 -5.77
C THR A 496 10.76 -14.34 -6.77
N ARG A 497 10.38 -14.43 -8.06
CA ARG A 497 10.82 -13.48 -9.09
C ARG A 497 10.37 -12.05 -8.77
N MET A 498 9.12 -11.86 -8.38
CA MET A 498 8.58 -10.55 -8.00
C MET A 498 9.34 -9.94 -6.81
N GLN A 499 9.64 -10.73 -5.77
CA GLN A 499 10.39 -10.25 -4.61
C GLN A 499 11.83 -9.89 -4.96
N ALA A 500 12.52 -10.73 -5.74
CA ALA A 500 13.90 -10.46 -6.15
C ALA A 500 14.01 -9.15 -6.93
N PHE A 501 13.18 -8.95 -7.95
CA PHE A 501 13.12 -7.70 -8.70
C PHE A 501 12.76 -6.51 -7.82
N SER A 502 11.77 -6.67 -6.94
CA SER A 502 11.29 -5.58 -6.08
C SER A 502 12.36 -5.06 -5.11
N ARG A 503 13.21 -5.94 -4.57
CA ARG A 503 14.35 -5.53 -3.72
C ARG A 503 15.33 -4.64 -4.48
N GLU A 504 15.56 -4.96 -5.74
CA GLU A 504 16.49 -4.23 -6.60
C GLU A 504 15.90 -2.93 -7.15
N ALA A 505 14.66 -2.95 -7.63
CA ALA A 505 14.04 -1.81 -8.29
C ALA A 505 13.38 -0.81 -7.31
N PHE A 506 12.68 -1.29 -6.27
CA PHE A 506 11.97 -0.40 -5.34
C PHE A 506 12.81 0.04 -4.14
N GLY A 507 13.71 -0.84 -3.70
CA GLY A 507 14.52 -0.63 -2.51
C GLY A 507 13.80 -0.90 -1.21
N GLN A 508 14.42 -0.48 -0.13
CA GLN A 508 13.87 -0.56 1.22
C GLN A 508 14.22 0.74 1.93
N VAL A 509 13.24 1.34 2.58
CA VAL A 509 13.42 2.53 3.39
C VAL A 509 13.15 2.16 4.84
N ASN A 510 14.05 2.55 5.75
CA ASN A 510 13.88 2.34 7.18
C ASN A 510 13.55 3.68 7.87
N PRO A 511 12.27 3.94 8.22
CA PRO A 511 11.86 5.19 8.88
C PRO A 511 12.56 5.45 10.20
N VAL A 512 12.92 4.40 10.95
CA VAL A 512 13.50 4.53 12.29
C VAL A 512 14.89 5.17 12.24
N ARG A 513 15.62 4.99 11.15
CA ARG A 513 16.91 5.68 10.93
C ARG A 513 16.74 7.14 10.53
N ILE A 514 15.54 7.54 10.15
CA ILE A 514 15.25 8.81 9.47
C ILE A 514 14.22 9.57 10.31
N ALA A 515 14.41 9.60 11.64
CA ALA A 515 13.48 10.27 12.54
C ALA A 515 13.38 11.77 12.18
N VAL A 516 12.13 12.23 11.95
CA VAL A 516 11.75 13.59 11.52
C VAL A 516 11.03 14.35 12.63
#